data_AF-A0A838PFV6-F1
#
_entry.id   AF-A0A838PFV6-F1
#
_cell.length_a   1.000
_cell.length_b   1.000
_cell.length_c   1.000
_cell.angle_alpha   90.00
_cell.angle_beta   90.00
_cell.angle_gamma   90.00
#
_symmetry.space_group_name_H-M   'P 1'
#
loop_
_entity.id
_entity.type
_entity.pdbx_description
1 polymer ?
#
loop_
_entity_poly.entity_id
_entity_poly.type
_entity_poly.pdbx_seq_one_letter_code
_entity_poly.pdbx_strand_id
1 'polypeptide(L)'
;MAEQIEPGDEIVFYVTGVQAFGGTVRVTSEMFEDRAKVWPGKPGKVDPYPWRFTTEPVLVLDEDQFVPAVELAAELEHVQKWPADHWHLAFQGQLRAVSDADAQLLSGRLREAAAAPAAG
;
A
#
# COMPACT_ATOMS: atom_id res chain seq x y z
N MET A 1 -13.45 -2.40 7.01
CA MET A 1 -12.17 -2.76 6.37
C MET A 1 -11.11 -3.05 7.42
N ALA A 2 -10.69 -2.07 8.23
CA ALA A 2 -9.66 -2.32 9.26
C ALA A 2 -10.03 -3.47 10.22
N GLU A 3 -11.28 -3.58 10.66
CA GLU A 3 -11.77 -4.66 11.53
C GLU A 3 -11.68 -6.08 10.92
N GLN A 4 -11.43 -6.21 9.62
CA GLN A 4 -11.29 -7.50 8.93
C GLN A 4 -9.83 -7.94 8.78
N ILE A 5 -8.89 -7.09 9.19
CA ILE A 5 -7.46 -7.38 9.08
C ILE A 5 -7.04 -8.26 10.26
N GLU A 6 -6.39 -9.37 9.97
CA GLU A 6 -5.95 -10.36 10.95
C GLU A 6 -4.41 -10.54 10.92
N PRO A 7 -3.81 -11.05 12.02
CA PRO A 7 -2.42 -11.49 11.99
C PRO A 7 -2.15 -12.46 10.84
N GLY A 8 -1.14 -12.17 10.02
CA GLY A 8 -0.80 -12.92 8.81
C GLY A 8 -1.14 -12.21 7.51
N ASP A 9 -2.08 -11.25 7.54
CA ASP A 9 -2.41 -10.43 6.36
C ASP A 9 -1.21 -9.57 5.92
N GLU A 10 -1.12 -9.32 4.61
CA GLU A 10 -0.13 -8.42 4.03
C GLU A 10 -0.78 -7.12 3.54
N ILE A 11 -0.12 -5.99 3.82
CA ILE A 11 -0.54 -4.65 3.39
C ILE A 11 0.49 -4.09 2.44
N VAL A 12 0.09 -3.81 1.20
CA VAL A 12 0.90 -3.12 0.20
C VAL A 12 0.69 -1.60 0.31
N PHE A 13 1.78 -0.84 0.36
CA PHE A 13 1.74 0.62 0.46
C PHE A 13 1.75 1.29 -0.92
N TYR A 14 0.69 2.05 -1.20
CA TYR A 14 0.59 2.99 -2.32
C TYR A 14 0.85 4.41 -1.84
N VAL A 15 1.87 5.06 -2.40
CA VAL A 15 2.25 6.43 -2.04
C VAL A 15 1.55 7.42 -2.96
N THR A 16 0.46 8.04 -2.50
CA THR A 16 -0.40 8.89 -3.35
C THR A 16 0.33 10.05 -4.02
N GLY A 17 1.32 10.67 -3.36
CA GLY A 17 2.08 11.78 -3.93
C GLY A 17 3.04 11.37 -5.07
N VAL A 18 3.47 10.10 -5.08
CA VAL A 18 4.39 9.54 -6.09
C VAL A 18 3.62 8.69 -7.11
N GLN A 19 2.41 8.24 -6.77
CA GLN A 19 1.58 7.32 -7.54
C GLN A 19 2.27 5.97 -7.82
N ALA A 20 2.97 5.46 -6.82
CA ALA A 20 3.76 4.23 -6.93
C ALA A 20 3.63 3.35 -5.67
N PHE A 21 3.97 2.07 -5.83
CA PHE A 21 4.03 1.11 -4.74
C PHE A 21 5.46 1.03 -4.19
N GLY A 22 5.60 1.22 -2.87
CA GLY A 22 6.92 1.34 -2.23
C GLY A 22 7.31 0.16 -1.34
N GLY A 23 6.38 -0.74 -1.02
CA GLY A 23 6.68 -1.88 -0.16
C GLY A 23 5.44 -2.59 0.38
N THR A 24 5.69 -3.61 1.17
CA THR A 24 4.68 -4.42 1.85
C THR A 24 5.11 -4.77 3.27
N VAL A 25 4.14 -4.86 4.17
CA VAL A 25 4.30 -5.30 5.55
C VAL A 25 3.36 -6.46 5.85
N ARG A 26 3.74 -7.30 6.81
CA ARG A 26 2.86 -8.32 7.38
C ARG A 26 2.32 -7.84 8.72
N VAL A 27 1.03 -8.06 8.93
CA VAL A 27 0.36 -7.79 10.20
C VAL A 27 0.69 -8.89 11.21
N THR A 28 1.09 -8.50 12.42
CA THR A 28 1.56 -9.43 13.47
C THR A 28 0.76 -9.34 14.77
N SER A 29 -0.28 -8.51 14.83
CA SER A 29 -1.17 -8.40 15.99
C SER A 29 -2.62 -8.21 15.58
N GLU A 30 -3.54 -8.49 16.49
CA GLU A 30 -4.92 -7.99 16.39
C GLU A 30 -4.93 -6.46 16.40
N MET A 31 -6.05 -5.88 15.96
CA MET A 31 -6.26 -4.43 15.97
C MET A 31 -6.30 -3.91 17.41
N PHE A 32 -5.61 -2.80 17.68
CA PHE A 32 -5.64 -2.11 18.97
C PHE A 32 -5.84 -0.61 18.82
N GLU A 33 -6.24 0.04 19.91
CA GLU A 33 -6.35 1.50 19.98
C GLU A 33 -5.07 2.11 20.57
N ASP A 34 -4.45 3.05 19.86
CA ASP A 34 -3.34 3.87 20.34
C ASP A 34 -3.43 5.28 19.74
N ARG A 35 -3.46 6.28 20.60
CA ARG A 35 -3.65 7.70 20.25
C ARG A 35 -2.35 8.51 20.22
N ALA A 36 -1.17 7.86 20.28
CA ALA A 36 0.10 8.55 20.15
C ALA A 36 0.18 9.32 18.83
N LYS A 37 0.69 10.56 18.85
CA LYS A 37 0.79 11.40 17.64
C LYS A 37 2.03 11.01 16.84
N VAL A 38 1.87 10.11 15.87
CA VAL A 38 2.97 9.62 15.03
C VAL A 38 3.07 10.39 13.71
N TRP A 39 1.93 10.85 13.18
CA TRP A 39 1.87 11.56 11.91
C TRP A 39 1.80 13.08 12.11
N PRO A 40 2.54 13.86 11.29
CA PRO A 40 2.55 15.32 11.40
C PRO A 40 1.18 15.95 11.10
N GLY A 41 0.29 15.24 10.40
CA GLY A 41 -1.06 15.69 10.05
C GLY A 41 -1.07 16.94 9.16
N LYS A 42 -2.27 17.40 8.77
CA LYS A 42 -2.41 18.74 8.18
C LYS A 42 -2.59 19.76 9.32
N PRO A 43 -2.00 20.97 9.25
CA PRO A 43 -2.26 22.03 10.21
C PRO A 43 -3.78 22.25 10.39
N GLY A 44 -4.28 22.11 11.62
CA GLY A 44 -5.71 22.25 11.95
C GLY A 44 -6.59 21.04 11.63
N LYS A 45 -6.06 19.98 11.01
CA LYS A 45 -6.75 18.69 10.76
C LYS A 45 -5.77 17.54 10.94
N VAL A 46 -5.38 17.31 12.19
CA VAL A 46 -4.60 16.12 12.56
C VAL A 46 -5.57 14.94 12.59
N ASP A 47 -5.38 14.00 11.68
CA ASP A 47 -6.07 12.71 11.73
C ASP A 47 -5.32 11.82 12.74
N PRO A 48 -5.97 11.39 13.84
CA PRO A 48 -5.29 10.69 14.91
C PRO A 48 -4.90 9.23 14.58
N TYR A 49 -5.53 8.61 13.56
CA TYR A 49 -5.36 7.19 13.20
C TYR A 49 -5.19 6.27 14.43
N PRO A 50 -6.21 6.19 15.30
CA PRO A 50 -6.08 5.52 16.59
C PRO A 50 -6.12 3.99 16.48
N TRP A 51 -6.73 3.45 15.42
CA TRP A 51 -6.81 2.00 15.20
C TRP A 51 -5.59 1.52 14.44
N ARG A 52 -4.81 0.64 15.08
CA ARG A 52 -3.47 0.25 14.62
C ARG A 52 -3.28 -1.26 14.71
N PHE A 53 -2.21 -1.68 14.03
CA PHE A 53 -1.69 -3.03 14.03
C PHE A 53 -0.19 -2.96 14.27
N THR A 54 0.36 -3.99 14.90
CA THR A 54 1.80 -4.23 14.85
C THR A 54 2.11 -4.87 13.51
N THR A 55 3.19 -4.44 12.87
CA THR A 55 3.58 -4.93 11.55
C THR A 55 5.09 -5.16 11.47
N GLU A 56 5.50 -6.10 10.64
CA GLU A 56 6.90 -6.31 10.25
C GLU A 56 7.09 -6.07 8.74
N PRO A 57 8.23 -5.52 8.30
CA PRO A 57 8.51 -5.36 6.88
C PRO A 57 8.64 -6.72 6.18
N VAL A 58 7.90 -6.91 5.08
CA VAL A 58 8.12 -8.02 4.15
C VAL A 58 9.07 -7.58 3.04
N LEU A 59 8.87 -6.37 2.51
CA LEU A 59 9.75 -5.73 1.54
C LEU A 59 9.62 -4.21 1.63
N VAL A 60 10.74 -3.50 1.57
CA VAL A 60 10.80 -2.04 1.49
C VAL A 60 11.73 -1.69 0.35
N LEU A 61 11.24 -0.92 -0.62
CA LEU A 61 12.02 -0.43 -1.76
C LEU A 61 12.66 0.91 -1.42
N ASP A 62 13.79 1.20 -2.06
CA ASP A 62 14.28 2.58 -2.15
C ASP A 62 13.34 3.39 -3.08
N GLU A 63 13.26 4.72 -2.86
CA GLU A 63 12.30 5.57 -3.58
C GLU A 63 12.49 5.56 -5.11
N ASP A 64 13.74 5.39 -5.57
CA ASP A 64 14.09 5.26 -6.99
C ASP A 64 13.70 3.91 -7.60
N GLN A 65 13.40 2.92 -6.76
CA GLN A 65 12.93 1.59 -7.15
C GLN A 65 11.41 1.44 -7.08
N PHE A 66 10.67 2.45 -6.61
CA PHE A 66 9.22 2.38 -6.48
C PHE A 66 8.55 1.97 -7.79
N VAL A 67 7.59 1.05 -7.71
CA VAL A 67 6.89 0.52 -8.89
C VAL A 67 5.77 1.48 -9.28
N PRO A 68 5.84 2.17 -10.44
CA PRO A 68 4.80 3.12 -10.83
C PRO A 68 3.46 2.41 -11.04
N ALA A 69 2.40 2.89 -10.38
CA ALA A 69 1.11 2.18 -10.41
C ALA A 69 0.46 2.16 -11.80
N VAL A 70 0.79 3.14 -12.65
CA VAL A 70 0.34 3.19 -14.05
C VAL A 70 0.79 1.99 -14.87
N GLU A 71 1.96 1.41 -14.55
CA GLU A 71 2.46 0.20 -15.23
C GLU A 71 1.60 -1.03 -14.95
N LEU A 72 0.95 -1.06 -13.78
CA LEU A 72 0.11 -2.18 -13.33
C LEU A 72 -1.39 -1.92 -13.55
N ALA A 73 -1.78 -0.68 -13.86
CA ALA A 73 -3.18 -0.26 -13.87
C ALA A 73 -4.06 -1.07 -14.83
N ALA A 74 -3.50 -1.50 -15.97
CA ALA A 74 -4.22 -2.31 -16.94
C ALA A 74 -4.34 -3.79 -16.52
N GLU A 75 -3.52 -4.26 -15.58
CA GLU A 75 -3.47 -5.66 -15.15
C GLU A 75 -4.19 -5.91 -13.83
N LEU A 76 -4.23 -4.89 -12.95
CA LEU A 76 -4.92 -4.98 -11.67
C LEU A 76 -6.44 -5.03 -11.85
N GLU A 77 -7.06 -6.14 -11.46
CA GLU A 77 -8.50 -6.37 -11.50
C GLU A 77 -9.25 -5.26 -10.75
N HIS A 78 -8.68 -4.78 -9.64
CA HIS A 78 -9.24 -3.65 -8.92
C HIS A 78 -9.27 -2.38 -9.77
N VAL A 79 -8.19 -2.05 -10.47
CA VAL A 79 -8.06 -0.81 -11.24
C VAL A 79 -8.89 -0.84 -12.52
N GLN A 80 -9.05 -2.01 -13.14
CA GLN A 80 -9.88 -2.21 -14.35
C GLN A 80 -11.36 -1.86 -14.17
N LYS A 81 -11.84 -1.64 -12.93
CA LYS A 81 -13.19 -1.12 -12.66
C LYS A 81 -13.37 0.34 -13.06
N TRP A 82 -12.27 1.05 -13.38
CA TRP A 82 -12.26 2.44 -13.84
C TRP A 82 -11.81 2.55 -15.31
N PRO A 83 -12.26 3.60 -16.03
CA PRO A 83 -11.70 3.93 -17.34
C PRO A 83 -10.19 4.12 -17.26
N ALA A 84 -9.46 3.73 -18.32
CA ALA A 84 -8.00 3.83 -18.37
C ALA A 84 -7.49 5.25 -18.05
N ASP A 85 -8.12 6.29 -18.59
CA ASP A 85 -7.75 7.69 -18.33
C ASP A 85 -7.96 8.13 -16.87
N HIS A 86 -8.77 7.38 -16.11
CA HIS A 86 -9.16 7.67 -14.73
C HIS A 86 -8.72 6.59 -13.74
N TRP A 87 -7.69 5.80 -14.09
CA TRP A 87 -7.19 4.70 -13.27
C TRP A 87 -6.83 5.12 -11.83
N HIS A 88 -6.31 6.33 -11.65
CA HIS A 88 -5.87 6.87 -10.35
C HIS A 88 -7.01 6.98 -9.33
N LEU A 89 -8.27 7.07 -9.79
CA LEU A 89 -9.44 7.06 -8.92
C LEU A 89 -9.58 5.73 -8.16
N ALA A 90 -9.04 4.63 -8.70
CA ALA A 90 -9.03 3.33 -8.04
C ALA A 90 -8.27 3.33 -6.71
N PHE A 91 -7.36 4.30 -6.49
CA PHE A 91 -6.53 4.39 -5.29
C PHE A 91 -7.05 5.38 -4.25
N GLN A 92 -8.18 6.05 -4.47
CA GLN A 92 -8.77 6.97 -3.49
C GLN A 92 -9.31 6.24 -2.25
N GLY A 93 -8.89 6.68 -1.06
CA GLY A 93 -9.25 6.06 0.22
C GLY A 93 -8.00 5.56 0.97
N GLN A 94 -8.20 5.04 2.18
CA GLN A 94 -7.09 4.62 3.06
C GLN A 94 -6.76 3.14 2.96
N LEU A 95 -7.78 2.28 2.87
CA LEU A 95 -7.63 0.82 2.86
C LEU A 95 -8.63 0.20 1.88
N ARG A 96 -8.23 -0.91 1.27
CA ARG A 96 -9.09 -1.76 0.45
C ARG A 96 -8.55 -3.18 0.43
N ALA A 97 -9.45 -4.16 0.34
CA ALA A 97 -9.09 -5.51 -0.05
C ALA A 97 -8.83 -5.53 -1.56
N VAL A 98 -7.90 -6.39 -1.99
CA VAL A 98 -7.66 -6.73 -3.39
C VAL A 98 -7.84 -8.24 -3.56
N SER A 99 -7.96 -8.72 -4.80
CA SER A 99 -8.04 -10.16 -5.06
C SER A 99 -6.68 -10.84 -4.85
N ASP A 100 -6.68 -12.17 -4.74
CA ASP A 100 -5.44 -12.95 -4.68
C ASP A 100 -4.57 -12.74 -5.93
N ALA A 101 -5.19 -12.54 -7.10
CA ALA A 101 -4.49 -12.25 -8.34
C ALA A 101 -3.75 -10.91 -8.28
N ASP A 102 -4.43 -9.85 -7.84
CA ASP A 102 -3.82 -8.53 -7.64
C ASP A 102 -2.71 -8.58 -6.58
N ALA A 103 -2.92 -9.31 -5.48
CA ALA A 103 -1.92 -9.49 -4.43
C ALA A 103 -0.66 -10.17 -4.97
N GLN A 104 -0.81 -11.24 -5.77
CA GLN A 104 0.32 -11.94 -6.39
C GLN A 104 1.07 -11.05 -7.38
N LEU A 105 0.35 -10.31 -8.23
CA LEU A 105 0.95 -9.38 -9.19
C LEU A 105 1.77 -8.30 -8.48
N LEU A 106 1.19 -7.63 -7.47
CA LEU A 106 1.87 -6.60 -6.69
C LEU A 106 3.11 -7.16 -5.99
N SER A 107 2.96 -8.31 -5.33
CA SER A 107 4.06 -8.97 -4.62
C SER A 107 5.20 -9.38 -5.55
N GLY A 108 4.88 -9.89 -6.74
CA GLY A 108 5.87 -10.23 -7.77
C GLY A 108 6.65 -9.01 -8.27
N ARG A 109 5.92 -7.97 -8.68
CA ARG A 109 6.51 -6.74 -9.22
C ARG A 109 7.39 -6.00 -8.21
N LEU A 110 6.96 -5.96 -6.96
CA LEU A 110 7.77 -5.43 -5.86
C LEU A 110 9.08 -6.20 -5.66
N ARG A 111 9.05 -7.55 -5.70
CA ARG A 111 10.27 -8.37 -5.59
C ARG A 111 11.21 -8.19 -6.76
N GLU A 112 10.68 -8.05 -7.97
CA GLU A 112 11.48 -7.76 -9.16
C GLU A 112 12.20 -6.41 -9.04
N ALA A 113 11.49 -5.37 -8.59
CA ALA A 113 12.07 -4.05 -8.37
C ALA A 113 13.18 -4.07 -7.31
N ALA A 114 12.99 -4.80 -6.20
CA ALA A 114 14.02 -4.97 -5.18
C ALA A 114 15.27 -5.70 -5.65
N ALA A 115 15.14 -6.59 -6.64
CA ALA A 115 16.24 -7.33 -7.23
C ALA A 115 16.97 -6.56 -8.33
N ALA A 116 16.37 -5.49 -8.85
CA ALA A 116 16.98 -4.64 -9.86
C ALA A 116 18.09 -3.77 -9.23
N PRO A 117 19.24 -3.60 -9.92
CA PRO A 117 20.27 -2.68 -9.43
C PRO A 117 19.70 -1.26 -9.36
N ALA A 118 19.89 -0.58 -8.22
CA ALA A 118 19.52 0.82 -8.06
C ALA A 118 20.16 1.65 -9.19
N ALA A 119 19.35 2.46 -9.86
CA ALA A 119 19.83 3.33 -10.93
C ALA A 119 20.55 4.52 -10.27
N GLY A 120 21.88 4.39 -10.12
CA GLY A 120 22.74 5.42 -9.52
C GLY A 120 22.86 6.71 -10.31
#